data_AF-A0A1I9GE39-F1
#
_entry.id   AF-A0A1I9GE39-F1
#
_cell.length_a   1.000
_cell.length_b   1.000
_cell.length_c   1.000
_cell.angle_alpha   90.00
_cell.angle_beta   90.00
_cell.angle_gamma   90.00
#
_symmetry.space_group_name_H-M   'P 1'
#
loop_
_entity.id
_entity.type
_entity.pdbx_description
1 polymer ?
#
loop_
_entity_poly.entity_id
_entity_poly.type
_entity_poly.pdbx_seq_one_letter_code
_entity_poly.pdbx_strand_id
1 'polypeptide(L)'
;MDPDSRRETWSLLQDEKKRRTILLTTHYMDEADILGDRIIIIAYGELQCIAGEYRLTILYNENKKVDEHAKIVLKTLALLREFIPDVIIHSSNGFEVTFLLPADQRYIFPNLFQQLEENTNLLEISTFGVSVATMEEVFLRVCQRAAEKLLSVQDSDIPEDKKHHFDVSGTNLNLKFPLRFLLMFSIIYL
;
A
#
# COMPACT_ATOMS: atom_id res chain seq x y z
N MET A 1 -0.58 -27.81 -11.47
CA MET A 1 0.22 -28.59 -10.49
C MET A 1 -0.73 -29.27 -9.54
N ASP A 2 -0.48 -30.53 -9.24
CA ASP A 2 -1.03 -31.19 -8.06
C ASP A 2 -0.55 -30.50 -6.76
N PRO A 3 -1.29 -30.62 -5.65
CA PRO A 3 -0.99 -29.92 -4.41
C PRO A 3 0.40 -30.22 -3.83
N ASP A 4 0.88 -31.46 -3.98
CA ASP A 4 2.16 -31.90 -3.42
C ASP A 4 3.33 -31.33 -4.20
N SER A 5 3.33 -31.45 -5.53
CA SER A 5 4.36 -30.85 -6.39
C SER A 5 4.43 -29.33 -6.25
N ARG A 6 3.29 -28.67 -5.98
CA ARG A 6 3.25 -27.23 -5.70
C ARG A 6 3.99 -26.89 -4.41
N ARG A 7 3.78 -27.66 -3.33
CA ARG A 7 4.47 -27.43 -2.05
C ARG A 7 5.96 -27.68 -2.15
N GLU A 8 6.38 -28.69 -2.90
CA GLU A 8 7.82 -28.93 -3.16
C GLU A 8 8.45 -27.76 -3.92
N THR A 9 7.77 -27.26 -4.95
CA THR A 9 8.21 -26.09 -5.70
C THR A 9 8.33 -24.85 -4.79
N TRP A 10 7.33 -24.61 -3.94
CA TRP A 10 7.35 -23.50 -2.99
C TRP A 10 8.52 -23.61 -2.01
N SER A 11 8.77 -24.80 -1.46
CA SER A 11 9.91 -25.05 -0.58
C SER A 11 11.24 -24.73 -1.27
N LEU A 12 11.42 -25.21 -2.51
CA LEU A 12 12.63 -24.97 -3.29
C LEU A 12 12.84 -23.47 -3.58
N LEU A 13 11.78 -22.75 -3.95
CA LEU A 13 11.84 -21.30 -4.17
C LEU A 13 12.22 -20.56 -2.88
N GLN A 14 11.68 -20.98 -1.74
CA GLN A 14 11.96 -20.36 -0.44
C GLN A 14 13.40 -20.60 0.04
N ASP A 15 14.01 -21.72 -0.35
CA ASP A 15 15.43 -21.99 -0.10
C ASP A 15 16.35 -21.20 -1.03
N GLU A 16 16.06 -21.14 -2.33
CA GLU A 16 16.86 -20.36 -3.29
C GLU A 16 16.79 -18.84 -3.03
N LYS A 17 15.67 -18.35 -2.48
CA LYS A 17 15.46 -16.97 -2.03
C LYS A 17 16.54 -16.44 -1.10
N LYS A 18 17.17 -17.32 -0.32
CA LYS A 18 18.25 -16.93 0.62
C LYS A 18 19.50 -16.45 -0.13
N ARG A 19 19.69 -16.89 -1.38
CA ARG A 19 20.93 -16.69 -2.16
C ARG A 19 20.73 -15.82 -3.41
N ARG A 20 19.51 -15.72 -3.93
CA ARG A 20 19.21 -15.07 -5.21
C ARG A 20 17.96 -14.20 -5.11
N THR A 21 17.87 -13.24 -6.02
CA THR A 21 16.64 -12.48 -6.26
C THR A 21 15.79 -13.22 -7.28
N ILE A 22 14.51 -13.42 -6.98
CA ILE A 22 13.58 -14.14 -7.85
C ILE A 22 12.38 -13.22 -8.10
N LEU A 23 12.08 -12.97 -9.37
CA LEU A 23 10.85 -12.30 -9.80
C LEU A 23 9.86 -13.40 -10.20
N LEU A 24 8.73 -13.47 -9.50
CA LEU A 24 7.67 -14.43 -9.76
C LEU A 24 6.40 -13.69 -10.18
N THR A 25 5.62 -14.29 -11.07
CA THR A 25 4.28 -13.82 -11.40
C THR A 25 3.29 -14.94 -11.10
N THR A 26 2.28 -14.67 -10.29
CA THR A 26 1.22 -15.63 -9.98
C THR A 26 -0.13 -14.93 -9.99
N HIS A 27 -1.18 -15.69 -10.30
CA HIS A 27 -2.58 -15.29 -10.14
C HIS A 27 -3.21 -15.90 -8.88
N TYR A 28 -2.45 -16.65 -8.08
CA TYR A 28 -2.91 -17.24 -6.82
C TYR A 28 -2.46 -16.38 -5.63
N MET A 29 -3.41 -15.80 -4.90
CA MET A 29 -3.11 -14.94 -3.75
C MET A 29 -2.33 -15.70 -2.67
N ASP A 30 -2.72 -16.95 -2.38
CA ASP A 30 -2.03 -17.82 -1.42
C ASP A 30 -0.54 -18.01 -1.76
N GLU A 31 -0.21 -18.12 -3.05
CA GLU A 31 1.18 -18.28 -3.50
C GLU A 31 1.98 -16.98 -3.30
N ALA A 32 1.36 -15.84 -3.60
CA ALA A 32 1.97 -14.54 -3.42
C ALA A 32 2.25 -14.25 -1.94
N ASP A 33 1.30 -14.57 -1.06
CA ASP A 33 1.41 -14.35 0.38
C ASP A 33 2.46 -15.27 1.03
N ILE A 34 2.57 -16.52 0.59
CA ILE A 34 3.54 -17.48 1.14
C ILE A 34 4.97 -17.21 0.66
N LEU A 35 5.15 -16.80 -0.60
CA LEU A 35 6.48 -16.67 -1.22
C LEU A 35 7.02 -15.23 -1.22
N GLY A 36 6.15 -14.22 -1.23
CA GLY A 36 6.51 -12.82 -1.41
C GLY A 36 7.15 -12.19 -0.18
N ASP A 37 8.27 -11.47 -0.36
CA ASP A 37 8.72 -10.46 0.62
C ASP A 37 8.05 -9.11 0.39
N ARG A 38 7.80 -8.80 -0.89
CA ARG A 38 7.10 -7.63 -1.38
C ARG A 38 6.22 -8.09 -2.53
N ILE A 39 4.94 -7.79 -2.44
CA ILE A 39 3.96 -8.17 -3.45
C ILE A 39 3.52 -6.91 -4.15
N ILE A 40 3.54 -6.92 -5.47
CA ILE A 40 3.10 -5.82 -6.31
C ILE A 40 1.90 -6.29 -7.09
N ILE A 41 0.81 -5.53 -7.01
CA ILE A 41 -0.40 -5.82 -7.75
C ILE A 41 -0.39 -5.02 -9.04
N ILE A 42 -0.57 -5.71 -10.17
CA ILE A 42 -0.66 -5.12 -11.49
C ILE A 42 -2.03 -5.45 -12.09
N ALA A 43 -2.69 -4.42 -12.60
CA ALA A 43 -3.93 -4.56 -13.35
C ALA A 43 -3.96 -3.53 -14.48
N TYR A 44 -4.52 -3.91 -15.62
CA TYR A 44 -4.63 -3.04 -16.81
C TYR A 44 -3.29 -2.47 -17.30
N GLY A 45 -2.21 -3.25 -17.19
CA GLY A 45 -0.87 -2.82 -17.57
C GLY A 45 -0.24 -1.78 -16.62
N GLU A 46 -0.90 -1.46 -15.50
CA GLU A 46 -0.45 -0.47 -14.53
C GLU A 46 -0.20 -1.10 -13.16
N LEU A 47 0.81 -0.60 -12.46
CA LEU A 47 1.05 -0.93 -11.05
C LEU A 47 -0.04 -0.28 -10.20
N GLN A 48 -0.81 -1.10 -9.49
CA GLN A 48 -1.95 -0.65 -8.71
C GLN A 48 -1.61 -0.40 -7.24
N CYS A 49 -0.81 -1.29 -6.63
CA CYS A 49 -0.48 -1.26 -5.21
C CYS A 49 0.76 -2.10 -4.89
N ILE A 50 1.45 -1.76 -3.81
CA ILE A 50 2.49 -2.57 -3.17
C ILE A 50 1.90 -3.07 -1.83
N ALA A 51 1.80 -4.38 -1.65
CA ALA A 51 1.32 -4.96 -0.41
C ALA A 51 2.39 -4.87 0.70
N GLY A 52 1.92 -4.83 1.95
CA GLY A 52 2.78 -4.75 3.13
C GLY A 52 2.97 -3.34 3.71
N GLU A 53 2.32 -2.32 3.14
CA GLU A 53 2.23 -1.01 3.79
C GLU A 53 1.40 -1.10 5.08
N TYR A 54 1.87 -0.43 6.13
CA TYR A 54 1.14 -0.32 7.39
C TYR A 54 0.21 0.89 7.33
N ARG A 55 -0.97 0.74 7.91
CA ARG A 55 -1.97 1.80 8.03
C ARG A 55 -2.02 2.25 9.48
N LEU A 56 -1.64 3.50 9.71
CA LEU A 56 -1.81 4.16 10.99
C LEU A 56 -3.14 4.92 10.96
N THR A 57 -4.14 4.40 11.65
CA THR A 57 -5.46 5.04 11.78
C THR A 57 -5.50 5.80 13.09
N ILE A 58 -5.80 7.09 13.03
CA ILE A 58 -5.88 7.99 14.18
C ILE A 58 -7.30 8.53 14.26
N LEU A 59 -7.94 8.34 15.41
CA LEU A 59 -9.22 8.94 15.76
C LEU A 59 -8.97 10.18 16.62
N TYR A 60 -9.48 11.32 16.18
CA TYR A 60 -9.38 12.60 16.87
C TYR A 60 -10.63 12.89 17.70
N ASN A 61 -10.50 13.74 18.72
CA ASN A 61 -11.63 14.17 19.54
C ASN A 61 -12.64 15.00 18.72
N GLU A 62 -13.93 14.64 18.80
CA GLU A 62 -15.01 15.24 17.99
C GLU A 62 -15.44 16.65 18.44
N ASN A 63 -14.86 17.16 19.51
CA ASN A 63 -15.33 18.37 20.21
C ASN A 63 -14.97 19.69 19.51
N LYS A 64 -14.37 19.65 18.31
CA LYS A 64 -13.75 20.81 17.64
C LYS A 64 -14.41 21.11 16.31
N LYS A 65 -14.36 22.38 15.90
CA LYS A 65 -14.86 22.82 14.58
C LYS A 65 -13.99 22.23 13.46
N VAL A 66 -14.58 22.04 12.28
CA VAL A 66 -13.91 21.46 11.10
C VAL A 66 -12.59 22.17 10.75
N ASP A 67 -12.54 23.50 10.85
CA ASP A 67 -11.32 24.29 10.57
C ASP A 67 -10.17 24.02 11.56
N GLU A 68 -10.49 23.66 12.80
CA GLU A 68 -9.50 23.28 13.81
C GLU A 68 -9.02 21.86 13.60
N HIS A 69 -9.93 20.95 13.19
CA HIS A 69 -9.58 19.57 12.88
C HIS A 69 -8.54 19.48 11.75
N ALA A 70 -8.73 20.22 10.65
CA ALA A 70 -7.76 20.23 9.55
C ALA A 70 -6.36 20.70 9.99
N LYS A 71 -6.28 21.70 10.88
CA LYS A 71 -5.00 22.17 11.45
C LYS A 71 -4.33 21.11 12.31
N ILE A 72 -5.11 20.37 13.09
CA ILE A 72 -4.62 19.28 13.94
C ILE A 72 -4.04 18.16 13.07
N VAL A 73 -4.78 17.73 12.04
CA VAL A 73 -4.32 16.69 11.10
C VAL A 73 -3.00 17.10 10.42
N LEU A 74 -2.85 18.37 10.03
CA LEU A 74 -1.60 18.88 9.46
C LEU A 74 -0.44 18.89 10.46
N LYS A 75 -0.70 19.16 11.75
CA LYS A 75 0.32 19.05 12.80
C LYS A 75 0.74 17.60 13.01
N THR A 76 -0.21 16.66 13.05
CA THR A 76 0.10 15.24 13.13
C THR A 76 0.93 14.80 11.93
N LEU A 77 0.54 15.21 10.72
CA LEU A 77 1.31 14.92 9.50
C LEU A 77 2.75 15.48 9.57
N ALA A 78 2.92 16.69 10.09
CA ALA A 78 4.24 17.28 10.28
C ALA A 78 5.10 16.46 11.24
N LEU A 79 4.54 16.04 12.39
CA LEU A 79 5.22 15.16 13.34
C LEU A 79 5.60 13.83 12.70
N LEU A 80 4.67 13.18 11.98
CA LEU A 80 4.95 11.92 11.30
C LEU A 80 6.09 12.07 10.29
N ARG A 81 6.18 13.22 9.59
CA ARG A 81 7.23 13.53 8.61
C ARG A 81 8.60 13.77 9.21
N GLU A 82 8.72 14.06 10.51
CA GLU A 82 10.00 14.11 11.20
C GLU A 82 10.66 12.72 11.28
N PHE A 83 9.84 11.66 11.29
CA PHE A 83 10.29 10.28 11.34
C PHE A 83 10.31 9.62 9.96
N ILE A 84 9.27 9.86 9.16
CA ILE A 84 9.03 9.22 7.87
C ILE A 84 8.67 10.30 6.84
N PRO A 85 9.63 10.83 6.07
CA PRO A 85 9.42 11.96 5.16
C PRO A 85 8.32 11.71 4.11
N ASP A 86 8.20 10.48 3.64
CA ASP A 86 7.29 10.08 2.56
C ASP A 86 5.89 9.65 3.05
N VAL A 87 5.54 9.95 4.31
CA VAL A 87 4.18 9.67 4.82
C VAL A 87 3.13 10.42 4.00
N ILE A 88 2.09 9.67 3.60
CA ILE A 88 0.92 10.16 2.88
C ILE A 88 -0.36 9.88 3.66
N ILE A 89 -1.32 10.80 3.53
CA ILE A 89 -2.69 10.60 4.01
C ILE A 89 -3.40 9.70 3.00
N HIS A 90 -3.90 8.56 3.48
CA HIS A 90 -4.66 7.61 2.68
C HIS A 90 -6.14 7.98 2.61
N SER A 91 -6.72 8.31 3.75
CA SER A 91 -8.12 8.66 3.89
C SER A 91 -8.34 9.60 5.07
N SER A 92 -9.39 10.42 4.97
CA SER A 92 -9.84 11.33 6.02
C SER A 92 -11.36 11.25 6.06
N ASN A 93 -11.91 10.61 7.09
CA ASN A 93 -13.33 10.30 7.22
C ASN A 93 -13.83 10.85 8.56
N GLY A 94 -14.47 12.02 8.53
CA GLY A 94 -14.91 12.69 9.75
C GLY A 94 -13.71 13.05 10.62
N PHE A 95 -13.63 12.47 11.81
CA PHE A 95 -12.53 12.63 12.77
C PHE A 95 -11.53 11.48 12.75
N GLU A 96 -11.63 10.57 11.78
CA GLU A 96 -10.68 9.48 11.60
C GLU A 96 -9.79 9.77 10.38
N VAL A 97 -8.47 9.68 10.56
CA VAL A 97 -7.50 9.84 9.48
C VAL A 97 -6.58 8.65 9.43
N THR A 98 -6.42 8.08 8.24
CA THR A 98 -5.49 6.98 8.00
C THR A 98 -4.26 7.47 7.25
N PHE A 99 -3.07 7.13 7.74
CA PHE A 99 -1.78 7.39 7.13
C PHE A 99 -1.15 6.08 6.64
N LEU A 100 -0.43 6.12 5.52
CA LEU A 100 0.39 4.98 5.07
C LEU A 100 1.81 5.13 5.60
N LEU A 101 2.27 4.09 6.29
CA LEU A 101 3.63 3.95 6.79
C LEU A 101 4.35 2.87 5.98
N PRO A 102 5.53 3.15 5.41
CA PRO A 102 6.24 2.22 4.57
C PRO A 102 6.89 1.10 5.41
N ALA A 103 6.77 -0.14 4.93
CA ALA A 103 7.18 -1.33 5.67
C ALA A 103 8.70 -1.43 5.92
N ASP A 104 9.50 -0.80 5.05
CA ASP A 104 10.96 -0.77 5.16
C ASP A 104 11.48 0.14 6.28
N GLN A 105 10.63 1.03 6.79
CA GLN A 105 10.94 1.91 7.92
C GLN A 105 10.32 1.42 9.23
N ARG A 106 9.90 0.16 9.30
CA ARG A 106 9.30 -0.46 10.51
C ARG A 106 10.15 -0.32 11.77
N TYR A 107 11.48 -0.25 11.64
CA TYR A 107 12.37 -0.06 12.78
C TYR A 107 12.19 1.30 13.49
N ILE A 108 11.61 2.30 12.81
CA ILE A 108 11.33 3.64 13.35
C ILE A 108 10.02 3.66 14.16
N PHE A 109 9.10 2.74 13.86
CA PHE A 109 7.73 2.75 14.39
C PHE A 109 7.64 2.81 15.92
N PRO A 110 8.46 2.09 16.71
CA PRO A 110 8.39 2.20 18.17
C PRO A 110 8.59 3.63 18.68
N ASN A 111 9.57 4.35 18.13
CA ASN A 111 9.84 5.74 18.51
C ASN A 111 8.73 6.68 18.02
N LEU A 112 8.24 6.46 16.79
CA LEU A 112 7.11 7.21 16.24
C LEU A 112 5.85 7.08 17.12
N PHE A 113 5.50 5.86 17.54
CA PHE A 113 4.33 5.63 18.40
C PHE A 113 4.51 6.22 19.79
N GLN A 114 5.72 6.13 20.36
CA GLN A 114 6.01 6.81 21.61
C GLN A 114 5.79 8.33 21.50
N GLN A 115 6.26 8.95 20.42
CA GLN A 115 6.06 10.38 20.21
C GLN A 115 4.60 10.75 19.97
N LEU A 116 3.81 9.89 19.31
CA LEU A 116 2.37 10.09 19.19
C LEU A 116 1.68 10.01 20.56
N GLU A 117 2.04 9.04 21.40
CA GLU A 117 1.50 8.88 22.76
C GLU A 117 1.82 10.11 23.63
N GLU A 118 3.09 10.56 23.62
CA GLU A 118 3.53 11.75 24.37
C GLU A 118 2.81 13.03 23.91
N ASN A 119 2.44 13.13 22.63
CA ASN A 119 1.76 14.29 22.05
C ASN A 119 0.23 14.12 21.92
N THR A 120 -0.37 13.07 22.48
CA THR A 120 -1.82 12.77 22.37
C THR A 120 -2.70 13.96 22.73
N ASN A 121 -2.39 14.66 23.83
CA ASN A 121 -3.15 15.82 24.30
C ASN A 121 -2.99 17.03 23.37
N LEU A 122 -1.79 17.26 22.83
CA LEU A 122 -1.50 18.39 21.94
C LEU A 122 -2.09 18.19 20.54
N LEU A 123 -2.18 16.93 20.12
CA LEU A 123 -2.73 16.51 18.84
C LEU A 123 -4.21 16.14 18.93
N GLU A 124 -4.85 16.26 20.10
CA GLU A 124 -6.27 15.94 20.30
C GLU A 124 -6.63 14.52 19.82
N ILE A 125 -5.70 13.58 20.00
CA ILE A 125 -5.88 12.18 19.62
C ILE A 125 -6.71 11.50 20.71
N SER A 126 -7.80 10.85 20.31
CA SER A 126 -8.60 9.99 21.19
C SER A 126 -7.97 8.61 21.30
N THR A 127 -7.63 8.03 20.15
CA THR A 127 -6.96 6.73 20.04
C THR A 127 -6.28 6.61 18.68
N PHE A 128 -5.29 5.73 18.57
CA PHE A 128 -4.72 5.35 17.29
C PHE A 128 -4.44 3.84 17.26
N GLY A 129 -4.44 3.29 16.05
CA GLY A 129 -4.20 1.87 15.80
C GLY A 129 -3.36 1.69 14.55
N VAL A 130 -2.65 0.57 14.50
CA VAL A 130 -1.84 0.18 13.36
C VAL A 130 -2.38 -1.13 12.81
N SER A 131 -2.67 -1.15 11.53
CA SER A 131 -3.09 -2.34 10.80
C SER A 131 -2.20 -2.54 9.57
N VAL A 132 -2.32 -3.70 8.93
CA VAL A 132 -1.70 -3.99 7.64
C VAL A 132 -2.84 -4.27 6.67
N ALA A 133 -2.75 -3.72 5.46
CA ALA A 133 -3.73 -4.05 4.42
C ALA A 133 -3.59 -5.54 4.06
N THR A 134 -4.69 -6.29 4.11
CA THR A 134 -4.69 -7.70 3.70
C THR A 134 -4.70 -7.81 2.18
N MET A 135 -4.26 -8.95 1.63
CA MET A 135 -4.28 -9.16 0.19
C MET A 135 -5.70 -9.04 -0.39
N GLU A 136 -6.71 -9.46 0.37
CA GLU A 136 -8.12 -9.34 0.01
C GLU A 136 -8.56 -7.87 -0.07
N GLU A 137 -8.17 -7.03 0.89
CA GLU A 137 -8.49 -5.59 0.86
C GLU A 137 -7.86 -4.93 -0.37
N VAL A 138 -6.60 -5.27 -0.67
CA VAL A 138 -5.93 -4.73 -1.86
C VAL A 138 -6.61 -5.24 -3.13
N PHE A 139 -6.96 -6.53 -3.20
CA PHE A 139 -7.67 -7.11 -4.34
C PHE A 139 -9.02 -6.41 -4.60
N LEU A 140 -9.84 -6.23 -3.56
CA LEU A 140 -11.13 -5.54 -3.67
C LEU A 140 -10.96 -4.10 -4.18
N ARG A 141 -9.95 -3.38 -3.69
CA ARG A 141 -9.66 -2.01 -4.15
C ARG A 141 -9.28 -1.96 -5.63
N VAL A 142 -8.50 -2.93 -6.11
CA VAL A 142 -8.15 -3.04 -7.53
C VAL A 142 -9.38 -3.36 -8.38
N CYS A 143 -10.25 -4.27 -7.91
CA CYS A 143 -11.53 -4.57 -8.57
C CYS A 143 -12.50 -3.37 -8.59
N GLN A 144 -12.48 -2.52 -7.57
CA GLN A 144 -13.29 -1.31 -7.56
C GLN A 144 -12.80 -0.28 -8.60
N ARG A 145 -11.48 -0.01 -8.64
CA ARG A 145 -10.88 0.87 -9.64
C ARG A 145 -11.06 0.35 -11.07
N ALA A 146 -10.98 -0.96 -11.25
CA ALA A 146 -11.32 -1.67 -12.47
C ALA A 146 -12.75 -1.32 -12.95
N ALA A 147 -13.72 -1.48 -12.05
CA ALA A 147 -15.13 -1.21 -12.34
C ALA A 147 -15.37 0.27 -12.66
N GLU A 148 -14.75 1.19 -11.92
CA GLU A 148 -14.82 2.64 -12.19
C GLU A 148 -14.26 2.99 -13.58
N LYS A 149 -13.11 2.41 -13.97
CA LYS A 149 -12.56 2.59 -15.32
C LYS A 149 -13.52 2.07 -16.40
N LEU A 150 -14.11 0.90 -16.21
CA LEU A 150 -15.09 0.32 -17.15
C LEU A 150 -16.36 1.17 -17.29
N LEU A 151 -16.85 1.74 -16.19
CA LEU A 151 -18.01 2.64 -16.20
C LEU A 151 -17.69 3.98 -16.87
N SER A 152 -16.48 4.51 -16.70
CA SER A 152 -16.06 5.76 -17.34
C SER A 152 -15.91 5.67 -18.87
N VAL A 153 -15.76 4.46 -19.42
CA VAL A 153 -15.66 4.23 -20.87
C VAL A 153 -17.05 4.23 -21.55
N GLN A 154 -18.14 4.03 -20.80
CA GLN A 154 -19.50 4.02 -21.38
C GLN A 154 -20.08 5.42 -21.67
N ASP A 155 -19.43 6.51 -21.22
CA ASP A 155 -19.86 7.90 -21.44
C ASP A 155 -19.05 8.66 -22.50
N SER A 156 -18.20 7.98 -23.29
CA SER A 156 -17.48 8.63 -24.40
C SER A 156 -17.35 7.74 -25.65
N ASP A 157 -18.40 7.71 -26.46
CA ASP A 157 -18.31 7.32 -27.86
C ASP A 157 -17.61 8.44 -28.67
N ILE A 158 -16.39 8.14 -29.13
CA ILE A 158 -15.75 8.42 -30.45
C ILE A 158 -14.21 8.52 -30.25
N PRO A 159 -13.41 7.81 -31.07
CA PRO A 159 -12.00 7.58 -30.77
C PRO A 159 -11.11 8.70 -31.34
N GLU A 160 -10.21 9.22 -30.51
CA GLU A 160 -9.02 9.91 -31.00
C GLU A 160 -7.77 9.33 -30.35
N ASP A 161 -6.90 8.83 -31.23
CA ASP A 161 -5.52 8.45 -31.03
C ASP A 161 -4.77 9.51 -30.22
N LYS A 162 -4.77 9.36 -28.90
CA LYS A 162 -3.84 10.06 -28.02
C LYS A 162 -2.86 9.03 -27.48
N LYS A 163 -1.71 8.95 -28.16
CA LYS A 163 -0.44 8.50 -27.60
C LYS A 163 -0.21 9.22 -26.27
N HIS A 164 -0.74 8.67 -25.19
CA HIS A 164 -0.28 9.01 -23.86
C HIS A 164 1.08 8.35 -23.68
N HIS A 165 2.11 9.06 -24.16
CA HIS A 165 3.45 8.94 -23.62
C HIS A 165 3.35 9.29 -22.13
N PHE A 166 3.21 8.26 -21.29
CA PHE A 166 3.40 8.42 -19.86
C PHE A 166 4.89 8.39 -19.59
N ASP A 167 5.38 9.55 -19.18
CA ASP A 167 6.74 9.76 -18.71
C ASP A 167 6.97 8.89 -17.47
N VAL A 168 8.01 8.06 -17.52
CA VAL A 168 8.43 7.09 -16.49
C VAL A 168 9.17 7.82 -15.36
N SER A 169 8.70 9.02 -14.97
CA SER A 169 9.44 9.95 -14.11
C SER A 169 8.80 10.19 -12.74
N GLY A 170 7.60 9.64 -12.48
CA GLY A 170 6.87 9.86 -11.22
C GLY A 170 6.99 8.76 -10.15
N THR A 171 7.23 7.51 -10.55
CA THR A 171 7.57 6.42 -9.62
C THR A 171 8.94 5.90 -10.01
N ASN A 172 9.98 6.58 -9.53
CA ASN A 172 11.29 5.96 -9.45
C ASN A 172 11.10 4.65 -8.66
N LEU A 173 11.07 3.50 -9.34
CA LEU A 173 11.47 2.23 -8.74
C LEU A 173 12.97 2.39 -8.41
N ASN A 174 13.28 3.20 -7.40
CA ASN A 174 14.60 3.35 -6.84
C ASN A 174 14.85 2.08 -6.05
N LEU A 175 15.18 1.02 -6.77
CA LEU A 175 15.56 -0.29 -6.25
C LEU A 175 16.96 -0.17 -5.63
N LYS A 176 17.10 0.69 -4.61
CA LYS A 176 18.35 1.11 -3.98
C LYS A 176 18.83 0.18 -2.86
N PHE A 177 18.38 -1.07 -2.85
CA PHE A 177 18.68 -2.07 -1.81
C PHE A 177 18.65 -3.47 -2.42
N PRO A 178 19.26 -4.49 -1.80
CA PRO A 178 19.26 -5.85 -2.35
C PRO A 178 17.84 -6.44 -2.26
N LEU A 179 17.02 -6.19 -3.28
CA LEU A 179 15.68 -6.76 -3.41
C LEU A 179 15.79 -8.24 -3.65
N ARG A 180 15.04 -9.05 -2.90
CA ARG A 180 15.08 -10.51 -3.03
C ARG A 180 13.84 -11.09 -3.72
N PHE A 181 12.66 -10.47 -3.62
CA PHE A 181 11.50 -10.86 -4.43
C PHE A 181 10.68 -9.66 -4.89
N LEU A 182 10.37 -9.63 -6.18
CA LEU A 182 9.36 -8.76 -6.78
C LEU A 182 8.30 -9.72 -7.31
N LEU A 183 7.05 -9.58 -6.86
CA LEU A 183 5.98 -10.47 -7.31
C LEU A 183 4.93 -9.64 -8.04
N MET A 184 4.73 -9.89 -9.34
CA MET A 184 3.63 -9.25 -10.09
C MET A 184 2.41 -10.15 -10.04
N PHE A 185 1.39 -9.73 -9.29
CA PHE A 185 0.08 -10.32 -9.40
C PHE A 185 -0.54 -9.83 -10.70
N SER A 186 -0.64 -10.70 -11.70
CA SER A 186 -1.32 -10.40 -12.96
C SER A 186 -2.76 -10.86 -12.82
N ILE A 187 -3.70 -9.93 -12.74
CA ILE A 187 -5.11 -10.22 -12.97
C ILE A 187 -5.25 -10.49 -14.47
N ILE A 188 -5.04 -11.75 -14.87
CA ILE A 188 -5.41 -12.22 -16.21
C ILE A 188 -6.93 -12.31 -16.20
N TYR A 189 -7.59 -11.34 -16.84
CA TYR A 189 -8.98 -11.50 -17.22
C TYR A 189 -9.06 -12.68 -18.22
N LEU A 190 -9.86 -13.70 -17.86
CA LEU A 190 -10.50 -14.61 -18.82
C LEU A 190 -11.72 -13.90 -19.42
#